data_AF-A0AAE1HCF7-F1
#
_entry.id   AF-A0AAE1HCF7-F1
#
_cell.length_a   1.000
_cell.length_b   1.000
_cell.length_c   1.000
_cell.angle_alpha   90.00
_cell.angle_beta   90.00
_cell.angle_gamma   90.00
#
_symmetry.space_group_name_H-M   'P 1'
#
loop_
_entity.id
_entity.type
_entity.pdbx_description
1 polymer ?
#
loop_
_entity_poly.entity_id
_entity_poly.type
_entity_poly.pdbx_seq_one_letter_code
_entity_poly.pdbx_strand_id
1 'polypeptide(L)'
;MYKSSLANGVDAVPAPSSSSPARAPSLSDVSNGLGAIVGPTVEVAYDAFYSPLLQRMDGVFVQLGFNEEACRERLVCSMYKNPARFAPHSNLISAELSRDPSELQKPSSLNSAVVRFYRYVQAARDGQNSKDCLLLYPACTVNTEL
;
A
#
# COMPACT_ATOMS: atom_id res chain seq x y z
N MET A 1 -41.91 -22.28 9.74
CA MET A 1 -41.86 -21.80 11.15
C MET A 1 -40.73 -22.56 11.86
N TYR A 2 -40.07 -21.93 12.83
CA TYR A 2 -38.79 -22.25 13.50
C TYR A 2 -37.56 -21.62 12.82
N LYS A 3 -36.72 -20.82 13.47
CA LYS A 3 -36.74 -20.13 14.78
C LYS A 3 -35.57 -19.13 14.77
N SER A 4 -35.77 -17.96 15.35
CA SER A 4 -34.76 -16.94 15.62
C SER A 4 -33.69 -17.45 16.60
N SER A 5 -32.44 -16.98 16.45
CA SER A 5 -31.56 -16.67 17.59
C SER A 5 -30.44 -15.72 17.16
N LEU A 6 -30.38 -14.59 17.86
CA LEU A 6 -29.28 -13.64 17.88
C LEU A 6 -28.05 -14.27 18.54
N ALA A 7 -26.86 -13.98 18.02
CA ALA A 7 -25.64 -13.92 18.84
C ALA A 7 -24.65 -12.95 18.19
N ASN A 8 -24.53 -11.78 18.81
CA ASN A 8 -23.41 -10.86 18.67
C ASN A 8 -22.12 -11.57 19.12
N GLY A 9 -21.04 -11.38 18.38
CA GLY A 9 -19.71 -11.87 18.72
C GLY A 9 -18.65 -11.11 17.93
N VAL A 10 -18.53 -9.81 18.19
CA VAL A 10 -17.39 -9.00 17.74
C VAL A 10 -16.28 -9.13 18.77
N ASP A 11 -15.34 -10.04 18.53
CA ASP A 11 -14.12 -10.15 19.33
C ASP A 11 -13.24 -8.92 19.06
N ALA A 12 -13.37 -7.94 19.96
CA ALA A 12 -12.55 -6.75 20.02
C ALA A 12 -11.13 -7.14 20.51
N VAL A 13 -10.14 -6.96 19.64
CA VAL A 13 -8.73 -7.05 20.04
C VAL A 13 -8.33 -5.71 20.70
N PRO A 14 -7.71 -5.72 21.90
CA PRO A 14 -7.33 -4.49 22.59
C PRO A 14 -6.10 -3.81 21.92
N ALA A 15 -6.20 -2.50 21.73
CA ALA A 15 -5.12 -1.64 21.26
C ALA A 15 -4.15 -1.24 22.39
N PRO A 16 -2.82 -1.19 22.16
CA PRO A 16 -1.90 -0.53 23.07
C PRO A 16 -1.89 1.00 22.84
N SER A 17 -2.04 1.74 23.93
CA SER A 17 -1.98 3.19 24.05
C SER A 17 -0.58 3.68 24.45
N SER A 18 -0.10 4.77 23.82
CA SER A 18 0.82 5.82 24.35
C SER A 18 1.34 6.66 23.17
N SER A 19 0.87 7.89 22.94
CA SER A 19 1.29 9.17 23.55
C SER A 19 2.75 9.58 23.30
N SER A 20 2.98 10.45 22.29
CA SER A 20 3.74 11.73 22.42
C SER A 20 3.85 12.49 21.09
N PRO A 21 3.97 13.85 21.11
CA PRO A 21 4.04 14.70 19.93
C PRO A 21 5.49 15.03 19.53
N ALA A 22 5.79 15.10 18.23
CA ALA A 22 7.09 15.57 17.73
C ALA A 22 6.93 16.49 16.51
N ARG A 23 6.86 17.79 16.80
CA ARG A 23 7.59 18.93 16.19
C ARG A 23 7.85 18.91 14.67
N ALA A 24 7.22 19.87 13.98
CA ALA A 24 7.50 20.22 12.58
C ALA A 24 8.93 20.82 12.41
N PRO A 25 9.63 20.55 11.30
CA PRO A 25 10.84 21.27 10.92
C PRO A 25 10.50 22.57 10.17
N SER A 26 11.21 23.63 10.52
CA SER A 26 11.17 24.97 9.93
C SER A 26 11.85 25.04 8.55
N LEU A 27 11.23 25.76 7.63
CA LEU A 27 11.76 26.11 6.30
C LEU A 27 12.86 27.18 6.41
N SER A 28 14.09 26.81 6.09
CA SER A 28 15.15 27.74 5.70
C SER A 28 16.13 27.00 4.79
N ASP A 29 16.05 27.33 3.49
CA ASP A 29 17.18 27.78 2.67
C ASP A 29 16.88 27.56 1.19
N VAL A 30 16.56 28.68 0.52
CA VAL A 30 16.57 28.82 -0.94
C VAL A 30 18.01 29.09 -1.35
N SER A 31 18.58 28.26 -2.22
CA SER A 31 19.74 28.66 -3.03
C SER A 31 19.78 27.94 -4.37
N ASN A 32 20.00 28.77 -5.38
CA ASN A 32 20.01 28.51 -6.83
C ASN A 32 20.89 27.33 -7.28
N GLY A 33 20.43 26.68 -8.35
CA GLY A 33 21.28 25.90 -9.24
C GLY A 33 20.50 25.40 -10.45
N LEU A 34 20.60 26.10 -11.60
CA LEU A 34 20.30 25.48 -12.90
C LEU A 34 21.33 24.37 -13.14
N GLY A 35 20.98 23.15 -12.77
CA GLY A 35 21.70 21.94 -13.11
C GLY A 35 20.67 20.90 -13.53
N ALA A 36 20.84 20.32 -14.72
CA ALA A 36 19.98 19.27 -15.23
C ALA A 36 19.92 18.12 -14.20
N ILE A 37 18.82 18.01 -13.47
CA ILE A 37 18.50 16.84 -12.67
C ILE A 37 18.09 15.74 -13.64
N VAL A 38 19.08 14.96 -14.08
CA VAL A 38 18.84 13.56 -14.41
C VAL A 38 18.30 12.94 -13.12
N GLY A 39 16.97 12.80 -13.03
CA GLY A 39 16.35 12.11 -11.92
C GLY A 39 17.02 10.74 -11.76
N PRO A 40 17.20 10.21 -10.54
CA PRO A 40 17.78 8.90 -10.37
C PRO A 40 16.88 7.92 -11.12
N THR A 41 17.40 7.34 -12.20
CA THR A 41 16.78 6.16 -12.80
C THR A 41 16.89 5.09 -11.74
N VAL A 42 15.82 4.91 -10.97
CA VAL A 42 15.68 3.78 -10.04
C VAL A 42 15.78 2.55 -10.93
N GLU A 43 16.96 1.93 -10.98
CA GLU A 43 17.06 0.61 -11.58
C GLU A 43 16.08 -0.28 -10.82
N VAL A 44 15.03 -0.71 -11.50
CA VAL A 44 14.09 -1.67 -10.96
C VAL A 44 14.88 -2.96 -10.77
N ALA A 45 15.38 -3.15 -9.55
CA ALA A 45 16.16 -4.32 -9.20
C ALA A 45 15.27 -5.56 -9.39
N TYR A 46 15.73 -6.48 -10.24
CA TYR A 46 15.03 -7.73 -10.50
C TYR A 46 15.27 -8.70 -9.36
N ASP A 47 14.20 -9.30 -8.86
CA ASP A 47 14.21 -10.33 -7.83
C ASP A 47 13.38 -11.53 -8.30
N ALA A 48 13.97 -12.72 -8.29
CA ALA A 48 13.33 -13.93 -8.81
C ALA A 48 12.03 -14.29 -8.07
N PHE A 49 11.86 -13.85 -6.82
CA PHE A 49 10.69 -14.13 -6.00
C PHE A 49 9.67 -12.98 -6.06
N TYR A 50 10.10 -11.74 -5.81
CA TYR A 50 9.21 -10.60 -5.71
C TYR A 50 8.80 -10.01 -7.06
N SER A 51 9.67 -10.05 -8.09
CA SER A 51 9.35 -9.46 -9.39
C SER A 51 8.15 -10.14 -10.07
N PRO A 52 7.98 -11.47 -10.10
CA PRO A 52 6.79 -12.10 -10.69
C PRO A 52 5.47 -11.80 -9.95
N LEU A 53 5.52 -11.57 -8.63
CA LEU A 53 4.36 -11.13 -7.84
C LEU A 53 3.99 -9.70 -8.21
N LEU A 54 4.99 -8.80 -8.19
CA LEU A 54 4.82 -7.40 -8.56
C LEU A 54 4.32 -7.24 -9.99
N GLN A 55 4.82 -8.03 -10.95
CA GLN A 55 4.37 -7.99 -12.35
C GLN A 55 2.88 -8.32 -12.48
N ARG A 56 2.38 -9.30 -11.73
CA ARG A 56 0.95 -9.65 -11.71
C ARG A 56 0.10 -8.51 -11.15
N MET A 57 0.54 -7.93 -10.03
CA MET A 57 -0.13 -6.76 -9.44
C MET A 57 -0.09 -5.54 -10.37
N ASP A 58 1.06 -5.26 -10.97
CA ASP A 58 1.26 -4.17 -11.91
C ASP A 58 0.36 -4.30 -13.14
N GLY A 59 0.15 -5.51 -13.64
CA GLY A 59 -0.81 -5.79 -14.71
C GLY A 59 -2.25 -5.41 -14.34
N VAL A 60 -2.66 -5.63 -13.09
CA VAL A 60 -3.98 -5.22 -12.58
C VAL A 60 -4.06 -3.70 -12.43
N PHE A 61 -3.02 -3.06 -11.90
CA PHE A 61 -2.99 -1.61 -11.72
C PHE A 61 -3.06 -0.84 -13.05
N VAL A 62 -2.32 -1.31 -14.06
CA VAL A 62 -2.34 -0.72 -15.40
C VAL A 62 -3.72 -0.87 -16.05
N GLN A 63 -4.39 -2.00 -15.89
CA GLN A 63 -5.78 -2.19 -16.38
C GLN A 63 -6.76 -1.20 -15.76
N LEU A 64 -6.53 -0.82 -14.49
CA LEU A 64 -7.31 0.19 -13.78
C LEU A 64 -6.86 1.64 -14.06
N GLY A 65 -5.82 1.83 -14.88
CA GLY A 65 -5.29 3.16 -15.25
C GLY A 65 -4.27 3.75 -14.27
N PHE A 66 -3.80 2.99 -13.28
CA PHE A 66 -2.89 3.45 -12.23
C PHE A 66 -1.43 3.13 -12.58
N ASN A 67 -0.80 4.03 -13.32
CA ASN A 67 0.58 3.85 -13.78
C ASN A 67 1.64 4.33 -12.78
N GLU A 68 1.31 5.27 -11.90
CA GLU A 68 2.24 5.85 -10.93
C GLU A 68 2.30 5.03 -9.64
N GLU A 69 3.50 4.74 -9.14
CA GLU A 69 3.70 3.95 -7.92
C GLU A 69 2.98 4.56 -6.70
N ALA A 70 3.05 5.88 -6.54
CA ALA A 70 2.35 6.62 -5.49
C ALA A 70 0.83 6.38 -5.51
N CYS A 71 0.24 6.25 -6.69
CA CYS A 71 -1.18 5.95 -6.82
C CYS A 71 -1.51 4.47 -6.64
N ARG A 72 -0.59 3.56 -6.94
CA ARG A 72 -0.76 2.13 -6.69
C ARG A 72 -0.84 1.84 -5.19
N GLU A 73 0.03 2.46 -4.39
CA GLU A 73 -0.04 2.33 -2.92
C GLU A 73 -1.39 2.81 -2.37
N ARG A 74 -1.84 4.00 -2.79
CA ARG A 74 -3.15 4.53 -2.41
C ARG A 74 -4.29 3.59 -2.81
N LEU A 75 -4.27 3.10 -4.06
CA LEU A 75 -5.27 2.17 -4.57
C LEU A 75 -5.32 0.88 -3.75
N VAL A 76 -4.17 0.30 -3.39
CA VAL A 76 -4.10 -0.90 -2.54
C VAL A 76 -4.74 -0.62 -1.18
N CYS A 77 -4.45 0.53 -0.56
CA CYS A 77 -5.11 0.94 0.69
C CYS A 77 -6.65 1.01 0.51
N SER A 78 -7.13 1.71 -0.52
CA SER A 78 -8.58 1.83 -0.79
C SER A 78 -9.24 0.47 -1.09
N MET A 79 -8.55 -0.41 -1.83
CA MET A 79 -9.00 -1.77 -2.12
C MET A 79 -9.19 -2.57 -0.84
N TYR A 80 -8.25 -2.51 0.10
CA TYR A 80 -8.34 -3.24 1.36
C TYR A 80 -9.31 -2.61 2.36
N LYS A 81 -9.58 -1.30 2.24
CA LYS A 81 -10.60 -0.60 3.02
C LYS A 81 -12.02 -0.99 2.59
N ASN A 82 -12.25 -1.19 1.28
CA ASN A 82 -13.56 -1.61 0.76
C ASN A 82 -13.44 -2.64 -0.38
N PRO A 83 -13.08 -3.90 -0.10
CA PRO A 83 -12.72 -4.88 -1.12
C PRO A 83 -13.85 -5.23 -2.09
N ALA A 84 -15.10 -5.14 -1.64
CA ALA A 84 -16.28 -5.40 -2.46
C ALA A 84 -16.43 -4.42 -3.63
N ARG A 85 -16.06 -3.14 -3.44
CA ARG A 85 -16.16 -2.10 -4.49
C ARG A 85 -15.15 -2.29 -5.62
N PHE A 86 -14.01 -2.92 -5.32
CA PHE A 86 -12.92 -3.12 -6.27
C PHE A 86 -12.86 -4.55 -6.83
N ALA A 87 -13.87 -5.38 -6.52
CA ALA A 87 -13.97 -6.71 -7.09
C ALA A 87 -14.19 -6.64 -8.61
N PRO A 88 -13.59 -7.54 -9.40
CA PRO A 88 -12.79 -8.71 -8.99
C PRO A 88 -11.30 -8.41 -8.73
N HIS A 89 -10.82 -7.22 -9.07
CA HIS A 89 -9.39 -6.86 -9.02
C HIS A 89 -8.80 -6.93 -7.60
N SER A 90 -9.56 -6.53 -6.59
CA SER A 90 -9.15 -6.64 -5.18
C SER A 90 -8.82 -8.08 -4.76
N ASN A 91 -9.51 -9.08 -5.32
CA ASN A 91 -9.25 -10.49 -5.03
C ASN A 91 -7.89 -10.93 -5.59
N LEU A 92 -7.54 -10.48 -6.79
CA LEU A 92 -6.25 -10.78 -7.42
C LEU A 92 -5.10 -10.16 -6.62
N ILE A 93 -5.22 -8.88 -6.28
CA ILE A 93 -4.22 -8.19 -5.46
C ILE A 93 -4.07 -8.86 -4.10
N SER A 94 -5.20 -9.26 -3.49
CA SER A 94 -5.18 -9.94 -2.20
C SER A 94 -4.50 -11.30 -2.26
N ALA A 95 -4.69 -12.06 -3.35
CA ALA A 95 -4.06 -13.36 -3.55
C ALA A 95 -2.54 -13.28 -3.71
N GLU A 96 -2.04 -12.20 -4.33
CA GLU A 96 -0.59 -11.98 -4.46
C GLU A 96 0.03 -11.48 -3.14
N LEU A 97 -0.65 -10.59 -2.41
CA LEU A 97 -0.15 -10.03 -1.14
C LEU A 97 -0.27 -10.98 0.06
N SER A 98 -1.17 -11.97 0.01
CA SER A 98 -1.37 -12.94 1.10
C SER A 98 -0.33 -14.06 1.13
N ARG A 99 0.66 -14.05 0.24
CA ARG A 99 1.73 -15.06 0.18
C ARG A 99 2.54 -15.08 1.48
N ASP A 100 2.84 -16.28 1.97
CA ASP A 100 3.36 -16.50 3.32
C ASP A 100 4.66 -15.71 3.60
N PRO A 101 4.68 -14.83 4.61
CA PRO A 101 5.86 -14.03 4.97
C PRO A 101 7.02 -14.89 5.49
N SER A 102 6.78 -16.17 5.76
CA SER A 102 7.77 -17.18 6.13
C SER A 102 8.69 -17.58 4.96
N GLU A 103 8.21 -17.43 3.71
CA GLU A 103 9.02 -17.56 2.49
C GLU A 103 9.65 -16.23 2.07
N LEU A 104 9.12 -15.11 2.59
CA LEU A 104 9.61 -13.77 2.27
C LEU A 104 10.94 -13.55 3.00
N GLN A 105 12.02 -13.45 2.20
CA GLN A 105 13.31 -13.03 2.73
C GLN A 105 13.18 -11.67 3.42
N LYS A 106 13.78 -11.57 4.61
CA LYS A 106 13.88 -10.32 5.37
C LYS A 106 14.29 -9.19 4.41
N PRO A 107 13.62 -8.02 4.43
CA PRO A 107 13.91 -6.97 3.48
C PRO A 107 15.38 -6.60 3.54
N SER A 108 16.14 -7.02 2.54
CA SER A 108 17.43 -6.42 2.25
C SER A 108 17.10 -5.05 1.70
N SER A 109 17.38 -4.00 2.47
CA SER A 109 17.04 -2.61 2.14
C SER A 109 17.63 -2.10 0.81
N LEU A 110 18.39 -2.95 0.12
CA LEU A 110 19.05 -2.68 -1.16
C LEU A 110 18.22 -3.12 -2.37
N ASN A 111 17.29 -4.07 -2.24
CA ASN A 111 16.50 -4.52 -3.40
C ASN A 111 15.17 -3.76 -3.50
N SER A 112 15.00 -2.97 -4.56
CA SER A 112 13.82 -2.14 -4.78
C SER A 112 12.53 -2.96 -4.95
N ALA A 113 12.57 -4.16 -5.53
CA ALA A 113 11.39 -5.01 -5.67
C ALA A 113 10.85 -5.44 -4.30
N VAL A 114 11.73 -5.82 -3.38
CA VAL A 114 11.37 -6.20 -2.02
C VAL A 114 10.72 -5.02 -1.30
N VAL A 115 11.39 -3.86 -1.32
CA VAL A 115 10.89 -2.63 -0.69
C VAL A 115 9.50 -2.27 -1.23
N ARG A 116 9.31 -2.32 -2.55
CA ARG A 116 8.05 -1.99 -3.21
C ARG A 116 6.93 -2.94 -2.81
N PHE A 117 7.20 -4.25 -2.77
CA PHE A 117 6.22 -5.23 -2.30
C PHE A 117 5.77 -4.92 -0.86
N TYR A 118 6.71 -4.64 0.05
CA TYR A 118 6.38 -4.31 1.44
C TYR A 118 5.62 -2.98 1.59
N ARG A 119 5.82 -2.00 0.71
CA ARG A 119 4.97 -0.79 0.70
C ARG A 119 3.52 -1.13 0.37
N TYR A 120 3.26 -2.03 -0.57
CA TYR A 120 1.90 -2.50 -0.85
C TYR A 120 1.30 -3.30 0.31
N VAL A 121 2.10 -4.15 0.98
CA VAL A 121 1.66 -4.85 2.20
C VAL A 121 1.27 -3.83 3.29
N GLN A 122 2.06 -2.78 3.47
CA GLN A 122 1.77 -1.72 4.43
C GLN A 122 0.49 -0.96 4.07
N ALA A 123 0.31 -0.60 2.80
CA ALA A 123 -0.90 0.05 2.32
C ALA A 123 -2.15 -0.82 2.54
N ALA A 124 -2.06 -2.12 2.28
CA ALA A 124 -3.14 -3.06 2.55
C ALA A 124 -3.53 -3.07 4.04
N ARG A 125 -2.53 -3.12 4.94
CA ARG A 125 -2.76 -3.03 6.40
C ARG A 125 -3.42 -1.71 6.80
N ASP A 126 -3.00 -0.59 6.22
CA ASP A 126 -3.62 0.71 6.51
C ASP A 126 -5.10 0.75 6.08
N GLY A 127 -5.43 0.17 4.93
CA GLY A 127 -6.81 0.00 4.46
C GLY A 127 -7.66 -0.85 5.40
N GLN A 128 -7.14 -2.00 5.84
CA GLN A 128 -7.81 -2.88 6.82
C GLN A 128 -8.05 -2.20 8.16
N ASN A 129 -7.12 -1.34 8.58
CA ASN A 129 -7.25 -0.52 9.77
C ASN A 129 -8.20 0.67 9.60
N SER A 130 -8.95 0.74 8.48
CA SER A 130 -9.91 1.80 8.16
C SER A 130 -9.32 3.21 8.21
N LYS A 131 -8.03 3.35 7.90
CA LYS A 131 -7.37 4.66 7.84
C LYS A 131 -7.83 5.45 6.62
N ASP A 132 -7.53 6.75 6.61
CA ASP A 132 -7.78 7.62 5.46
C ASP A 132 -6.67 7.45 4.41
N CYS A 133 -6.95 6.65 3.38
CA CYS A 133 -6.00 6.38 2.29
C CYS A 133 -5.65 7.64 1.48
N LEU A 134 -6.56 8.62 1.37
CA LEU A 134 -6.30 9.85 0.62
C LEU A 134 -5.28 10.72 1.36
N LEU A 135 -5.42 10.82 2.68
CA LEU A 135 -4.49 11.57 3.55
C LEU A 135 -3.15 10.86 3.74
N LEU A 136 -3.13 9.53 3.82
CA LEU A 136 -1.88 8.77 4.05
C LEU A 136 -0.99 8.71 2.81
N TYR A 137 -1.57 8.70 1.61
CA TYR A 137 -0.84 8.57 0.35
C TYR A 137 -1.01 9.83 -0.52
N PRO A 138 -0.61 11.04 -0.06
CA PRO A 138 -0.92 12.32 -0.71
C PRO A 138 -0.21 12.51 -2.05
N ALA A 139 0.85 11.73 -2.33
CA ALA A 139 1.61 11.80 -3.57
C ALA A 139 0.80 11.37 -4.80
N CYS A 140 -0.33 10.67 -4.62
CA CYS A 140 -1.26 10.42 -5.70
C CYS A 140 -2.22 11.61 -5.87
N THR A 141 -2.42 12.07 -7.10
CA THR A 141 -3.37 13.16 -7.43
C THR A 141 -4.77 12.64 -7.77
N VAL A 142 -4.92 11.32 -7.96
CA VAL A 142 -6.18 10.66 -8.30
C VAL A 142 -6.94 10.24 -7.04
N ASN A 143 -8.26 10.49 -7.02
CA ASN A 143 -9.13 9.97 -5.98
C ASN A 143 -9.47 8.50 -6.27
N THR A 144 -9.02 7.61 -5.39
CA THR A 144 -9.18 6.15 -5.52
C THR A 144 -10.44 5.62 -4.85
N GLU A 145 -11.18 6.41 -4.07
CA GLU A 145 -12.34 5.97 -3.28
C GLU A 145 -13.70 6.35 -3.89
N LEU A 146 -13.72 6.85 -5.14
CA LEU A 146 -14.93 7.27 -5.86
C LEU A 146 -15.94 6.12 -6.03
#